data_AF-A0A948TLD4-F1
#
_entry.id   AF-A0A948TLD4-F1
#
_cell.length_a   1.000
_cell.length_b   1.000
_cell.length_c   1.000
_cell.angle_alpha   90.00
_cell.angle_beta   90.00
_cell.angle_gamma   90.00
#
_symmetry.space_group_name_H-M   'P 1'
#
loop_
_entity.id
_entity.type
_entity.pdbx_description
1 polymer ?
#
loop_
_entity_poly.entity_id
_entity_poly.type
_entity_poly.pdbx_seq_one_letter_code
_entity_poly.pdbx_strand_id
1 'polypeptide(L)'
;MEHCHSRHDVKFYAEKLCITPYYLSRITARTIGVTPKELIERQIILEMKRLLTTTDISVKELAVLFHFDTVSYMARFFRRHTGFTPNEYRKL
;
A
#
# COMPACT_ATOMS: atom_id res chain seq x y z
N MET A 1 4.78 22.27 3.92
CA MET A 1 5.06 20.83 3.78
C MET A 1 4.16 20.08 4.77
N GLU A 2 2.86 19.92 4.51
CA GLU A 2 1.94 19.65 5.65
C GLU A 2 0.77 18.67 5.46
N HIS A 3 0.59 17.98 4.33
CA HIS A 3 -0.61 17.13 4.18
C HIS A 3 -0.39 15.73 3.56
N CYS A 4 0.73 15.06 3.88
CA CYS A 4 0.98 13.69 3.42
C CYS A 4 0.36 12.58 4.30
N HIS A 5 -0.26 12.91 5.43
CA HIS A 5 -0.53 11.91 6.49
C HIS A 5 -1.97 11.39 6.58
N SER A 6 -2.88 11.62 5.61
CA SER A 6 -4.31 11.38 5.88
C SER A 6 -5.07 10.34 5.04
N ARG A 7 -4.78 10.04 3.75
CA ARG A 7 -5.80 9.33 2.95
C ARG A 7 -5.29 8.32 1.92
N HIS A 8 -5.89 7.13 1.95
CA HIS A 8 -5.96 6.13 0.86
C HIS A 8 -6.76 6.66 -0.36
N ASP A 9 -6.51 7.91 -0.76
CA ASP A 9 -7.26 8.55 -1.82
C ASP A 9 -6.63 8.19 -3.17
N VAL A 10 -7.45 7.70 -4.09
CA VAL A 10 -7.04 7.40 -5.47
C VAL A 10 -6.39 8.64 -6.11
N LYS A 11 -6.78 9.83 -5.66
CA LYS A 11 -6.20 11.10 -6.09
C LYS A 11 -4.73 11.26 -5.74
N PHE A 12 -4.29 10.86 -4.54
CA PHE A 12 -2.89 10.95 -4.13
C PHE A 12 -1.99 10.06 -5.01
N TYR A 13 -2.43 8.82 -5.24
CA TYR A 13 -1.68 7.89 -6.09
C TYR A 13 -1.71 8.29 -7.56
N ALA A 14 -2.83 8.84 -8.04
CA ALA A 14 -2.92 9.38 -9.40
C ALA A 14 -1.96 10.58 -9.58
N GLU A 15 -1.88 11.49 -8.61
CA GLU A 15 -0.93 12.60 -8.61
C GLU A 15 0.53 12.14 -8.57
N LYS A 16 0.86 11.12 -7.77
CA LYS A 16 2.22 10.53 -7.73
C LYS A 16 2.60 9.80 -9.01
N LEU A 17 1.63 9.26 -9.73
CA LEU A 17 1.81 8.63 -11.04
C LEU A 17 1.66 9.63 -12.20
N CYS A 18 1.49 10.93 -11.91
CA CYS A 18 1.26 12.01 -12.88
C CYS A 18 0.09 11.74 -13.86
N ILE A 19 -0.97 11.11 -13.37
CA ILE A 19 -2.19 10.77 -14.13
C ILE A 19 -3.44 11.26 -13.40
N THR A 20 -4.58 11.33 -14.09
CA THR A 20 -5.84 11.66 -13.43
C THR A 20 -6.45 10.42 -12.77
N PRO A 21 -7.22 10.56 -11.67
CA PRO A 21 -7.95 9.45 -11.05
C PRO A 21 -8.88 8.73 -12.03
N TYR A 22 -9.45 9.47 -12.98
CA TYR A 22 -10.28 8.94 -14.06
C TYR A 22 -9.46 8.10 -15.04
N TYR A 23 -8.27 8.56 -15.41
CA TYR A 23 -7.36 7.81 -16.28
C TYR A 23 -6.84 6.55 -15.58
N LEU A 24 -6.50 6.63 -14.28
CA LEU A 24 -6.15 5.47 -13.46
C LEU A 24 -7.31 4.46 -13.42
N SER A 25 -8.55 4.92 -13.21
CA SER A 25 -9.77 4.08 -13.28
C SER A 25 -9.94 3.38 -14.62
N ARG A 26 -9.72 4.08 -15.73
CA ARG A 26 -9.84 3.50 -17.07
C ARG A 26 -8.74 2.49 -17.37
N ILE A 27 -7.51 2.76 -16.95
CA ILE A 27 -6.38 1.84 -17.16
C ILE A 27 -6.60 0.59 -16.32
N THR A 28 -6.85 0.71 -15.02
CA THR A 28 -6.97 -0.48 -14.16
C THR A 28 -8.12 -1.38 -14.57
N ALA A 29 -9.25 -0.81 -15.00
CA ALA A 29 -10.36 -1.57 -15.54
C ALA A 29 -10.03 -2.26 -16.88
N ARG A 30 -9.26 -1.61 -17.77
CA ARG A 30 -8.91 -2.17 -19.09
C ARG A 30 -7.77 -3.18 -19.06
N THR A 31 -6.76 -2.99 -18.22
CA THR A 31 -5.54 -3.81 -18.24
C THR A 31 -5.55 -4.93 -17.22
N ILE A 32 -6.17 -4.73 -16.06
CA ILE A 32 -6.08 -5.65 -14.92
C ILE A 32 -7.48 -6.12 -14.46
N GLY A 33 -8.54 -5.41 -14.85
CA GLY A 33 -9.93 -5.74 -14.46
C GLY A 33 -10.25 -5.43 -13.00
N VAL A 34 -9.43 -4.63 -12.33
CA VAL A 34 -9.59 -4.27 -10.92
C VAL A 34 -9.81 -2.78 -10.73
N THR A 35 -10.39 -2.41 -9.59
CA THR A 35 -10.57 -1.00 -9.25
C THR A 35 -9.22 -0.31 -8.96
N PRO A 36 -9.10 1.01 -9.15
CA PRO A 36 -7.91 1.76 -8.77
C PRO A 36 -7.47 1.53 -7.35
N LYS A 37 -8.44 1.46 -6.43
CA LYS A 37 -8.19 1.19 -5.02
C LYS A 37 -7.50 -0.15 -4.83
N GLU A 38 -7.98 -1.19 -5.48
CA GLU A 38 -7.37 -2.51 -5.40
C GLU A 38 -5.96 -2.52 -6.02
N LEU A 39 -5.73 -1.80 -7.13
CA LEU A 39 -4.38 -1.66 -7.67
C LEU A 39 -3.44 -0.97 -6.67
N ILE A 40 -3.90 0.13 -6.06
CA ILE A 40 -3.13 0.86 -5.06
C ILE A 40 -2.79 -0.05 -3.88
N GLU A 41 -3.77 -0.77 -3.35
CA GLU A 41 -3.57 -1.73 -2.26
C GLU A 41 -2.54 -2.81 -2.66
N ARG A 42 -2.61 -3.34 -3.88
CA ARG A 42 -1.61 -4.30 -4.41
C ARG A 42 -0.20 -3.69 -4.47
N GLN A 43 -0.06 -2.45 -4.91
CA GLN A 43 1.24 -1.77 -4.99
C GLN A 43 1.82 -1.49 -3.60
N ILE A 44 0.99 -1.03 -2.65
CA ILE A 44 1.39 -0.86 -1.25
C ILE A 44 1.93 -2.19 -0.70
N ILE A 45 1.18 -3.28 -0.90
CA ILE A 45 1.58 -4.60 -0.42
C ILE A 45 2.87 -5.08 -1.08
N LEU A 46 3.06 -4.87 -2.38
CA LEU A 46 4.29 -5.23 -3.08
C LEU A 46 5.51 -4.53 -2.48
N GLU A 47 5.41 -3.23 -2.22
CA GLU A 47 6.51 -2.47 -1.64
C GLU A 47 6.76 -2.84 -0.18
N MET A 48 5.70 -3.07 0.61
CA MET A 48 5.83 -3.58 1.98
C MET A 48 6.54 -4.93 2.03
N LYS A 49 6.20 -5.86 1.11
CA LYS A 49 6.89 -7.14 0.98
C LYS A 49 8.38 -6.94 0.66
N ARG A 50 8.69 -6.09 -0.32
CA ARG A 50 10.07 -5.77 -0.71
C ARG A 50 10.85 -5.29 0.52
N LEU A 51 10.37 -4.26 1.21
CA LEU A 51 11.02 -3.69 2.38
C LEU A 51 11.20 -4.70 3.52
N LEU A 52 10.21 -5.56 3.78
CA LEU A 52 10.31 -6.60 4.82
C LEU A 52 11.41 -7.63 4.52
N THR A 53 11.64 -7.93 3.24
CA THR A 53 12.63 -8.93 2.78
C THR A 53 14.03 -8.35 2.51
N THR A 54 14.14 -7.07 2.16
CA THR A 54 15.42 -6.45 1.79
C THR A 54 16.01 -5.58 2.90
N THR A 55 15.28 -5.35 3.98
CA THR A 55 15.71 -4.46 5.08
C THR A 55 15.26 -4.97 6.45
N ASP A 56 15.91 -4.47 7.50
CA ASP A 56 15.57 -4.76 8.90
C ASP A 56 14.47 -3.84 9.47
N ILE A 57 13.72 -3.14 8.62
CA ILE A 57 12.68 -2.17 9.04
C ILE A 57 11.72 -2.79 10.04
N SER A 58 11.46 -2.14 11.18
CA SER A 58 10.49 -2.67 12.13
C SER A 58 9.06 -2.53 11.60
N VAL A 59 8.15 -3.39 12.07
CA VAL A 59 6.71 -3.30 11.74
C VAL A 59 6.13 -1.93 12.15
N LYS A 60 6.66 -1.31 13.21
CA LYS A 60 6.27 0.03 13.64
C LYS A 60 6.72 1.10 12.65
N GLU A 61 7.96 1.05 12.19
CA GLU A 61 8.49 1.98 11.17
C GLU A 61 7.77 1.81 9.83
N LEU A 62 7.46 0.57 9.45
CA LEU A 62 6.66 0.27 8.26
C LEU A 62 5.27 0.92 8.36
N ALA A 63 4.60 0.84 9.51
CA ALA A 63 3.29 1.47 9.70
C ALA A 63 3.36 3.00 9.54
N VAL A 64 4.41 3.63 10.09
CA VAL A 64 4.65 5.07 9.97
C VAL A 64 4.96 5.46 8.52
N LEU A 65 5.82 4.71 7.84
CA LEU A 65 6.23 4.96 6.46
C LEU A 65 5.05 4.93 5.47
N PHE A 66 4.13 3.99 5.68
CA PHE A 66 2.92 3.87 4.86
C PHE A 66 1.72 4.65 5.43
N HIS A 67 1.94 5.52 6.42
CA HIS A 67 0.93 6.40 7.01
C HIS A 67 -0.32 5.68 7.54
N PHE A 68 -0.15 4.48 8.12
CA PHE A 68 -1.23 3.80 8.81
C PHE A 68 -1.44 4.39 10.20
N ASP A 69 -2.71 4.62 10.57
CA ASP A 69 -3.08 5.18 11.87
C ASP A 69 -2.56 4.34 13.05
N THR A 70 -2.52 3.02 12.88
CA THR A 70 -2.01 2.09 13.89
C THR A 70 -1.26 0.94 13.25
N VAL A 71 -0.27 0.41 14.00
CA VAL A 71 0.48 -0.80 13.62
C VAL A 71 -0.46 -1.99 13.45
N SER A 72 -1.47 -2.11 14.31
CA SER A 72 -2.47 -3.18 14.26
C SER A 72 -3.31 -3.13 12.98
N TYR A 73 -3.69 -1.93 12.55
CA TYR A 73 -4.45 -1.74 11.30
C TYR A 73 -3.58 -2.10 10.09
N MET A 74 -2.33 -1.63 10.05
CA MET A 74 -1.37 -2.02 9.02
C MET A 74 -1.16 -3.54 8.97
N ALA A 75 -0.95 -4.19 10.12
CA ALA A 75 -0.74 -5.64 10.16
C ALA A 75 -1.96 -6.43 9.66
N ARG A 76 -3.18 -5.96 9.99
CA ARG A 76 -4.43 -6.55 9.47
C ARG A 76 -4.56 -6.34 7.97
N PHE A 77 -4.24 -5.14 7.47
CA PHE A 77 -4.19 -4.84 6.05
C PHE A 77 -3.24 -5.79 5.33
N PHE A 78 -1.99 -5.90 5.80
CA PHE A 78 -0.99 -6.78 5.22
C PHE A 78 -1.43 -8.26 5.22
N ARG A 79 -2.00 -8.73 6.34
CA ARG A 79 -2.53 -10.10 6.45
C ARG A 79 -3.70 -10.36 5.51
N ARG A 80 -4.61 -9.40 5.33
CA ARG A 80 -5.73 -9.54 4.39
C ARG A 80 -5.26 -9.78 2.94
N HIS A 81 -4.14 -9.17 2.56
CA HIS A 81 -3.62 -9.29 1.19
C HIS A 81 -2.60 -10.43 1.00
N THR A 82 -1.92 -10.86 2.06
CA THR A 82 -0.83 -11.84 1.96
C THR A 82 -1.12 -13.18 2.63
N GLY A 83 -2.10 -13.25 3.51
CA GLY A 83 -2.38 -14.40 4.37
C GLY A 83 -1.54 -14.43 5.66
N PHE A 84 -0.46 -13.66 5.73
CA PHE A 84 0.51 -13.67 6.83
C PHE A 84 0.62 -12.30 7.51
N THR A 85 1.01 -12.27 8.78
CA THR A 85 1.43 -11.02 9.42
C THR A 85 2.79 -10.57 8.87
N PRO A 86 3.14 -9.27 8.96
CA PRO A 86 4.45 -8.78 8.51
C PRO A 86 5.64 -9.54 9.12
N ASN A 87 5.55 -9.91 10.40
CA ASN A 87 6.59 -10.66 11.11
C ASN A 87 6.67 -12.13 10.67
N GLU A 88 5.53 -12.77 10.37
CA GLU A 88 5.52 -14.12 9.78
C GLU A 88 6.11 -14.09 8.38
N TYR A 89 5.74 -13.09 7.57
CA TYR A 89 6.24 -12.94 6.20
C TYR A 89 7.75 -12.71 6.12
N ARG A 90 8.34 -12.00 7.09
CA ARG A 90 9.80 -11.82 7.20
C ARG A 90 10.56 -13.13 7.45
N LYS A 91 9.90 -14.15 8.02
CA LYS A 91 10.52 -15.43 8.38
C LYS A 91 10.31 -16.52 7.32
N LEU A 92 9.57 -16.22 6.25
CA LEU A 92 9.43 -17.09 5.08
C LEU A 92 10.71 -17.03 4.24
#